data_AF-A0A917SS22-F1
#
_entry.id   AF-A0A917SS22-F1
#
_cell.length_a   1.000
_cell.length_b   1.000
_cell.length_c   1.000
_cell.angle_alpha   90.00
_cell.angle_beta   90.00
_cell.angle_gamma   90.00
#
_symmetry.space_group_name_H-M   'P 1'
#
loop_
_entity.id
_entity.type
_entity.pdbx_description
1 polymer ?
#
loop_
_entity_poly.entity_id
_entity_poly.type
_entity_poly.pdbx_seq_one_letter_code
_entity_poly.pdbx_strand_id
1 'polypeptide(L)'
;MAAFTVASLMPLPLLLMAACLGGPWDWVALLYLTVFTAVMDKLVPRAWRNRNPQAEFPASKGLSQFLGIAHLWMMAAALYWIGGPTGADGMDAVVAGLAFATWFGQVGHPNAHELVHSPEREARKLGRLVYTSLLFGHHASAHPKVHHRHVATPLDPATARPGEGFWRYAPRAWIGSFRAGLAAERADLRRAGRPALANPYIGYVLGAAAMIALAWALAGGSGIVALLGMCGMAQAQVLLSDYVQHYGLERARLEDGRYEPVGPQHSWNSPHAMTGASMLNAPRHSDHHMHPMRPFPALQLDRDTMPILPYALPIMACIALVPRLWRRVMDRRLPDWAPDEVAPGYPGLYGDPAE
;
A
#
# COMPACT_ATOMS: atom_id res chain seq x y z
N MET A 1 -15.89 15.04 -3.49
CA MET A 1 -15.91 13.84 -2.62
C MET A 1 -16.62 12.66 -3.26
N ALA A 2 -17.74 12.85 -3.97
CA ALA A 2 -18.52 11.79 -4.62
C ALA A 2 -17.70 10.69 -5.32
N ALA A 3 -16.72 11.04 -6.16
CA ALA A 3 -15.88 10.06 -6.86
C ALA A 3 -15.16 9.10 -5.91
N PHE A 4 -14.52 9.61 -4.83
CA PHE A 4 -13.87 8.76 -3.82
C PHE A 4 -14.88 7.84 -3.16
N THR A 5 -16.00 8.40 -2.69
CA THR A 5 -17.06 7.65 -2.03
C THR A 5 -17.58 6.51 -2.90
N VAL A 6 -17.93 6.79 -4.16
CA VAL A 6 -18.44 5.75 -5.07
C VAL A 6 -17.37 4.71 -5.36
N ALA A 7 -16.16 5.14 -5.75
CA ALA A 7 -15.10 4.22 -6.17
C ALA A 7 -14.58 3.33 -5.03
N SER A 8 -14.55 3.82 -3.78
CA SER A 8 -14.09 3.06 -2.62
C SER A 8 -15.18 2.23 -1.94
N LEU A 9 -16.45 2.67 -1.98
CA LEU A 9 -17.56 1.98 -1.30
C LEU A 9 -18.30 0.98 -2.18
N MET A 10 -18.37 1.19 -3.51
CA MET A 10 -19.10 0.29 -4.40
C MET A 10 -18.64 -1.17 -4.36
N PRO A 11 -17.35 -1.51 -4.12
CA PRO A 11 -16.96 -2.90 -3.93
C PRO A 11 -17.61 -3.59 -2.72
N LEU A 12 -17.96 -2.85 -1.66
CA LEU A 12 -18.50 -3.43 -0.43
C LEU A 12 -19.81 -4.20 -0.66
N PRO A 13 -20.87 -3.63 -1.25
CA PRO A 13 -22.09 -4.38 -1.53
C PRO A 13 -21.84 -5.56 -2.48
N LEU A 14 -20.91 -5.45 -3.44
CA LEU A 14 -20.57 -6.57 -4.34
C LEU A 14 -19.94 -7.73 -3.57
N LEU A 15 -18.99 -7.44 -2.68
CA LEU A 15 -18.34 -8.44 -1.83
C LEU A 15 -19.29 -9.03 -0.77
N LEU A 16 -20.25 -8.24 -0.28
CA LEU A 16 -21.28 -8.76 0.61
C LEU A 16 -22.27 -9.66 -0.14
N MET A 17 -22.67 -9.30 -1.36
CA MET A 17 -23.46 -10.20 -2.21
C MET A 17 -22.69 -11.48 -2.54
N ALA A 18 -21.38 -11.39 -2.78
CA ALA A 18 -20.51 -12.55 -2.92
C ALA A 18 -20.58 -13.45 -1.68
N ALA A 19 -20.36 -12.88 -0.49
CA ALA A 19 -20.39 -13.63 0.76
C ALA A 19 -21.77 -14.20 1.16
N CYS A 20 -22.86 -13.57 0.73
CA CYS A 20 -24.23 -13.98 1.11
C CYS A 20 -24.95 -14.84 0.07
N LEU A 21 -24.66 -14.64 -1.23
CA LEU A 21 -25.37 -15.27 -2.35
C LEU A 21 -24.46 -16.22 -3.15
N GLY A 22 -23.14 -16.06 -3.04
CA GLY A 22 -22.13 -16.86 -3.73
C GLY A 22 -22.18 -16.83 -5.25
N GLY A 23 -21.45 -17.76 -5.86
CA GLY A 23 -21.48 -18.07 -7.29
C GLY A 23 -21.15 -16.86 -8.18
N PRO A 24 -22.07 -16.36 -9.02
CA PRO A 24 -21.78 -15.25 -9.94
C PRO A 24 -21.26 -13.98 -9.26
N TRP A 25 -21.61 -13.75 -7.99
CA TRP A 25 -21.24 -12.52 -7.29
C TRP A 25 -19.76 -12.45 -6.92
N ASP A 26 -19.09 -13.59 -6.69
CA ASP A 26 -17.64 -13.65 -6.50
C ASP A 26 -16.91 -13.12 -7.74
N TRP A 27 -17.36 -13.55 -8.92
CA TRP A 27 -16.84 -13.12 -10.21
C TRP A 27 -17.15 -11.64 -10.49
N VAL A 28 -18.38 -11.20 -10.24
CA VAL A 28 -18.76 -9.79 -10.44
C VAL A 28 -17.91 -8.87 -9.57
N ALA A 29 -17.67 -9.22 -8.30
CA ALA A 29 -16.82 -8.46 -7.40
C ALA A 29 -15.37 -8.40 -7.92
N LEU A 30 -14.80 -9.53 -8.34
CA LEU A 30 -13.44 -9.58 -8.88
C LEU A 30 -13.31 -8.77 -10.17
N LEU A 31 -14.24 -8.93 -11.11
CA LEU A 31 -14.26 -8.20 -12.38
C LEU A 31 -14.44 -6.70 -12.18
N TYR A 32 -15.25 -6.29 -11.20
CA TYR A 32 -15.40 -4.88 -10.84
C TYR A 32 -14.08 -4.30 -10.34
N LEU A 33 -13.42 -4.97 -9.40
CA LEU A 33 -12.17 -4.51 -8.80
C LEU A 33 -11.01 -4.46 -9.80
N THR A 34 -11.02 -5.35 -10.80
CA THR A 34 -9.90 -5.51 -11.75
C THR A 34 -10.20 -4.91 -13.12
N VAL A 35 -10.99 -5.62 -13.94
CA VAL A 35 -11.24 -5.29 -15.35
C VAL A 35 -12.00 -3.98 -15.47
N PHE A 36 -13.06 -3.79 -14.70
CA PHE A 36 -13.85 -2.56 -14.75
C PHE A 36 -13.01 -1.35 -14.33
N THR A 37 -12.26 -1.43 -13.22
CA THR A 37 -11.32 -0.36 -12.80
C THR A 37 -10.35 0.00 -13.93
N ALA A 38 -9.71 -0.99 -14.54
CA ALA A 38 -8.75 -0.75 -15.63
C ALA A 38 -9.39 -0.15 -16.89
N VAL A 39 -10.59 -0.60 -17.25
CA VAL A 39 -11.37 -0.03 -18.36
C VAL A 39 -11.75 1.41 -18.05
N MET A 40 -12.24 1.69 -16.84
CA MET A 40 -12.61 3.04 -16.43
C MET A 40 -11.42 3.99 -16.42
N ASP A 41 -10.23 3.55 -16.02
CA ASP A 41 -9.01 4.37 -16.10
C ASP A 41 -8.56 4.68 -17.53
N LYS A 42 -8.98 3.87 -18.51
CA LYS A 42 -8.75 4.13 -19.93
C LYS A 42 -9.80 5.06 -20.53
N LEU A 43 -11.06 4.95 -20.08
CA LEU A 43 -12.18 5.73 -20.60
C LEU A 43 -12.29 7.12 -19.95
N VAL A 44 -11.99 7.22 -18.66
CA VAL A 44 -12.06 8.48 -17.92
C VAL A 44 -10.76 9.26 -18.10
N PRO A 45 -10.82 10.56 -18.41
CA PRO A 45 -9.63 11.39 -18.51
C PRO A 45 -8.76 11.29 -17.25
N ARG A 46 -7.44 11.25 -17.47
CA ARG A 46 -6.46 11.30 -16.38
C ARG A 46 -6.75 12.51 -15.47
N ALA A 47 -6.81 12.25 -14.17
CA ALA A 47 -7.09 13.23 -13.13
C ALA A 47 -5.86 14.07 -12.82
N TRP A 48 -5.41 14.88 -13.78
CA TRP A 48 -4.39 15.93 -13.56
C TRP A 48 -4.93 17.12 -12.78
N ARG A 49 -6.25 17.23 -12.67
CA ARG A 49 -6.87 18.34 -11.96
C ARG A 49 -6.57 18.23 -10.46
N ASN A 50 -5.91 19.26 -9.95
CA ASN A 50 -5.71 19.45 -8.52
C ASN A 50 -6.89 20.19 -7.91
N ARG A 51 -7.27 19.79 -6.69
CA ARG A 51 -8.18 20.58 -5.87
C ARG A 51 -7.38 21.66 -5.15
N ASN A 52 -8.08 22.68 -4.66
CA ASN A 52 -7.46 23.67 -3.76
C ASN A 52 -6.84 22.93 -2.56
N PRO A 53 -5.52 23.02 -2.34
CA PRO A 53 -4.84 22.32 -1.25
C PRO A 53 -5.24 22.84 0.14
N GLN A 54 -5.79 24.05 0.22
CA GLN A 54 -6.28 24.67 1.47
C GLN A 54 -7.77 24.43 1.72
N ALA A 55 -8.46 23.71 0.83
CA ALA A 55 -9.87 23.39 1.05
C ALA A 55 -10.02 22.33 2.15
N GLU A 56 -11.04 22.50 2.99
CA GLU A 56 -11.41 21.49 3.97
C GLU A 56 -12.25 20.38 3.32
N PHE A 57 -12.02 19.14 3.76
CA PHE A 57 -12.74 17.97 3.28
C PHE A 57 -13.32 17.17 4.46
N PRO A 58 -14.26 17.70 5.25
CA PRO A 58 -14.74 17.02 6.47
C PRO A 58 -15.29 15.60 6.19
N ALA A 59 -15.90 15.39 5.02
CA ALA A 59 -16.39 14.07 4.60
C ALA A 59 -15.26 13.04 4.32
N SER A 60 -14.00 13.46 4.12
CA SER A 60 -12.87 12.54 3.90
C SER A 60 -12.58 11.70 5.14
N LYS A 61 -12.65 12.33 6.32
CA LYS A 61 -12.47 11.67 7.61
C LYS A 61 -13.55 10.61 7.85
N GLY A 62 -14.82 10.97 7.68
CA GLY A 62 -15.94 10.05 7.87
C GLY A 62 -15.86 8.85 6.92
N LEU A 63 -15.52 9.09 5.65
CA LEU A 63 -15.29 8.02 4.68
C LEU A 63 -14.15 7.08 5.10
N SER A 64 -13.02 7.65 5.53
CA SER A 64 -11.84 6.87 5.91
C SER A 64 -12.07 5.99 7.15
N GLN A 65 -12.74 6.55 8.16
CA GLN A 65 -13.15 5.81 9.35
C GLN A 65 -14.13 4.68 9.01
N PHE A 66 -15.14 4.98 8.17
CA PHE A 66 -16.09 3.97 7.70
C PHE A 66 -15.38 2.82 6.97
N LEU A 67 -14.49 3.13 6.02
CA LEU A 67 -13.71 2.13 5.29
C LEU A 67 -12.84 1.27 6.22
N GLY A 68 -12.27 1.86 7.28
CA GLY A 68 -11.47 1.13 8.26
C GLY A 68 -12.31 0.14 9.09
N ILE A 69 -13.51 0.55 9.50
CA ILE A 69 -14.45 -0.33 10.20
C ILE A 69 -14.98 -1.42 9.25
N ALA A 70 -15.36 -1.02 8.02
CA ALA A 70 -15.82 -1.94 6.98
C ALA A 70 -14.76 -3.00 6.67
N HIS A 71 -13.47 -2.66 6.67
CA HIS A 71 -12.39 -3.62 6.46
C HIS A 71 -12.43 -4.78 7.46
N LEU A 72 -12.64 -4.50 8.74
CA LEU A 72 -12.67 -5.52 9.78
C LEU A 72 -13.89 -6.43 9.62
N TRP A 73 -15.05 -5.86 9.26
CA TRP A 73 -16.24 -6.64 8.93
C TRP A 73 -16.07 -7.49 7.67
N MET A 74 -15.48 -6.92 6.61
CA MET A 74 -15.20 -7.66 5.38
C MET A 74 -14.19 -8.79 5.62
N MET A 75 -13.21 -8.62 6.52
CA MET A 75 -12.30 -9.70 6.91
C MET A 75 -13.04 -10.85 7.56
N ALA A 76 -13.93 -10.58 8.52
CA ALA A 76 -14.75 -11.61 9.14
C ALA A 76 -15.67 -12.31 8.13
N ALA A 77 -16.34 -11.54 7.26
CA ALA A 77 -17.18 -12.06 6.20
C ALA A 77 -16.38 -12.94 5.22
N ALA A 78 -15.18 -12.52 4.83
CA ALA A 78 -14.30 -13.28 3.95
C ALA A 78 -13.85 -14.61 4.58
N LEU A 79 -13.45 -14.58 5.85
CA LEU A 79 -13.03 -15.81 6.55
C LEU A 79 -14.15 -16.82 6.66
N TYR A 80 -15.37 -16.37 6.98
CA TYR A 80 -16.53 -17.23 7.02
C TYR A 80 -16.91 -17.73 5.63
N TRP A 81 -16.93 -16.85 4.63
CA TRP A 81 -17.31 -17.22 3.26
C TRP A 81 -16.31 -18.14 2.57
N ILE A 82 -15.00 -17.92 2.71
CA ILE A 82 -13.98 -18.68 1.97
C ILE A 82 -13.54 -19.91 2.74
N GLY A 83 -13.46 -19.84 4.07
CA GLY A 83 -12.95 -20.92 4.91
C GLY A 83 -14.04 -21.74 5.59
N GLY A 84 -15.26 -21.21 5.71
CA GLY A 84 -16.31 -21.78 6.55
C GLY A 84 -16.95 -23.03 5.95
N PRO A 85 -17.61 -23.85 6.79
CA PRO A 85 -18.18 -25.15 6.38
C PRO A 85 -19.33 -25.05 5.38
N THR A 86 -20.00 -23.89 5.30
CA THR A 86 -21.07 -23.58 4.35
C THR A 86 -20.68 -22.49 3.36
N GLY A 87 -19.37 -22.24 3.24
CA GLY A 87 -18.80 -21.21 2.40
C GLY A 87 -18.63 -21.64 0.94
N ALA A 88 -17.96 -20.79 0.16
CA ALA A 88 -17.49 -21.09 -1.17
C ALA A 88 -16.55 -22.31 -1.17
N ASP A 89 -16.62 -23.11 -2.23
CA ASP A 89 -15.71 -24.21 -2.48
C ASP A 89 -15.06 -24.11 -3.87
N GLY A 90 -14.11 -25.00 -4.14
CA GLY A 90 -13.47 -25.12 -5.46
C GLY A 90 -12.96 -23.79 -6.04
N MET A 91 -13.43 -23.47 -7.25
CA MET A 91 -13.05 -22.24 -7.96
C MET A 91 -13.66 -20.99 -7.33
N ASP A 92 -14.88 -21.08 -6.80
CA ASP A 92 -15.56 -19.93 -6.21
C ASP A 92 -14.82 -19.44 -4.96
N ALA A 93 -14.26 -20.35 -4.16
CA ALA A 93 -13.39 -19.99 -3.02
C ALA A 93 -12.13 -19.24 -3.46
N VAL A 94 -11.53 -19.65 -4.57
CA VAL A 94 -10.35 -18.99 -5.15
C VAL A 94 -10.72 -17.59 -5.64
N VAL A 95 -11.80 -17.46 -6.40
CA VAL A 95 -12.28 -16.18 -6.96
C VAL A 95 -12.68 -15.22 -5.85
N ALA A 96 -13.43 -15.70 -4.85
CA ALA A 96 -13.76 -14.96 -3.65
C ALA A 96 -12.50 -14.46 -2.94
N GLY A 97 -11.54 -15.35 -2.69
CA GLY A 97 -10.25 -15.02 -2.08
C GLY A 97 -9.51 -13.92 -2.85
N LEU A 98 -9.46 -14.01 -4.18
CA LEU A 98 -8.87 -12.98 -5.03
C LEU A 98 -9.64 -11.65 -4.94
N ALA A 99 -10.97 -11.67 -4.96
CA ALA A 99 -11.80 -10.47 -4.88
C ALA A 99 -11.60 -9.73 -3.55
N PHE A 100 -11.72 -10.45 -2.43
CA PHE A 100 -11.51 -9.89 -1.10
C PHE A 100 -10.08 -9.38 -0.89
N ALA A 101 -9.07 -10.18 -1.26
CA ALA A 101 -7.68 -9.77 -1.15
C ALA A 101 -7.34 -8.57 -2.03
N THR A 102 -7.92 -8.47 -3.22
CA THR A 102 -7.78 -7.31 -4.10
C THR A 102 -8.36 -6.06 -3.45
N TRP A 103 -9.55 -6.15 -2.84
CA TRP A 103 -10.13 -5.01 -2.12
C TRP A 103 -9.31 -4.62 -0.88
N PHE A 104 -8.81 -5.60 -0.10
CA PHE A 104 -7.94 -5.33 1.04
C PHE A 104 -6.65 -4.61 0.63
N GLY A 105 -6.06 -4.95 -0.52
CA GLY A 105 -4.85 -4.31 -1.04
C GLY A 105 -5.09 -2.97 -1.74
N GLN A 106 -6.17 -2.83 -2.52
CA GLN A 106 -6.41 -1.64 -3.33
C GLN A 106 -7.25 -0.56 -2.65
N VAL A 107 -8.07 -0.91 -1.65
CA VAL A 107 -8.90 0.06 -0.92
C VAL A 107 -8.57 0.04 0.57
N GLY A 108 -8.50 -1.16 1.16
CA GLY A 108 -8.21 -1.34 2.58
C GLY A 108 -6.86 -0.75 2.99
N HIS A 109 -5.79 -1.08 2.26
CA HIS A 109 -4.43 -0.60 2.55
C HIS A 109 -4.28 0.92 2.38
N PRO A 110 -4.63 1.56 1.25
CA PRO A 110 -4.51 3.01 1.11
C PRO A 110 -5.33 3.77 2.17
N ASN A 111 -6.48 3.22 2.58
CA ASN A 111 -7.24 3.78 3.68
C ASN A 111 -6.57 3.59 5.05
N ALA A 112 -6.06 2.40 5.36
CA ALA A 112 -5.32 2.16 6.59
C ALA A 112 -4.06 3.03 6.69
N HIS A 113 -3.42 3.26 5.55
CA HIS A 113 -2.31 4.18 5.37
C HIS A 113 -2.70 5.63 5.71
N GLU A 114 -3.82 6.15 5.19
CA GLU A 114 -4.35 7.46 5.59
C GLU A 114 -4.62 7.53 7.11
N LEU A 115 -5.21 6.47 7.68
CA LEU A 115 -5.54 6.41 9.10
C LEU A 115 -4.31 6.45 10.01
N VAL A 116 -3.19 5.82 9.62
CA VAL A 116 -1.96 5.84 10.44
C VAL A 116 -1.22 7.18 10.40
N HIS A 117 -1.40 7.96 9.34
CA HIS A 117 -0.90 9.34 9.22
C HIS A 117 -1.78 10.38 9.91
N SER A 118 -3.03 10.03 10.22
CA SER A 118 -3.98 10.95 10.87
C SER A 118 -3.44 11.59 12.15
N PRO A 119 -3.72 12.88 12.42
CA PRO A 119 -3.37 13.52 13.70
C PRO A 119 -4.21 12.96 14.87
N GLU A 120 -5.32 12.30 14.58
CA GLU A 120 -6.24 11.76 15.59
C GLU A 120 -5.80 10.40 16.09
N ARG A 121 -5.72 10.26 17.43
CA ARG A 121 -5.27 9.02 18.06
C ARG A 121 -6.16 7.82 17.72
N GLU A 122 -7.48 8.01 17.70
CA GLU A 122 -8.43 6.92 17.42
C GLU A 122 -8.37 6.47 15.96
N ALA A 123 -8.18 7.39 15.02
CA ALA A 123 -7.93 7.05 13.62
C ALA A 123 -6.64 6.21 13.47
N ARG A 124 -5.53 6.62 14.12
CA ARG A 124 -4.29 5.83 14.11
C ARG A 124 -4.44 4.44 14.71
N LYS A 125 -5.25 4.30 15.78
CA LYS A 125 -5.55 2.98 16.36
C LYS A 125 -6.32 2.11 15.38
N LEU A 126 -7.32 2.65 14.69
CA LEU A 126 -8.08 1.93 13.67
C LEU A 126 -7.16 1.47 12.52
N GLY A 127 -6.30 2.35 11.99
CA GLY A 127 -5.32 1.99 10.97
C GLY A 127 -4.37 0.88 11.41
N ARG A 128 -3.88 0.94 12.66
CA ARG A 128 -3.07 -0.14 13.26
C ARG A 128 -3.82 -1.45 13.37
N LEU A 129 -5.10 -1.41 13.75
CA LEU A 129 -5.95 -2.60 13.85
C LEU A 129 -6.17 -3.23 12.47
N VAL A 130 -6.44 -2.43 11.44
CA VAL A 130 -6.55 -2.91 10.05
C VAL A 130 -5.26 -3.59 9.59
N TYR A 131 -4.10 -2.95 9.74
CA TYR A 131 -2.82 -3.59 9.39
C TYR A 131 -2.54 -4.86 10.20
N THR A 132 -2.93 -4.89 11.48
CA THR A 132 -2.79 -6.09 12.31
C THR A 132 -3.71 -7.21 11.84
N SER A 133 -4.93 -6.90 11.39
CA SER A 133 -5.86 -7.87 10.80
C SER A 133 -5.33 -8.49 9.50
N LEU A 134 -4.47 -7.76 8.78
CA LEU A 134 -3.74 -8.23 7.60
C LEU A 134 -2.43 -8.98 7.92
N LEU A 135 -2.16 -9.26 9.21
CA LEU A 135 -0.89 -9.84 9.69
C LEU A 135 0.35 -8.97 9.32
N PHE A 136 0.14 -7.67 9.12
CA PHE A 136 1.15 -6.71 8.66
C PHE A 136 1.24 -5.49 9.60
N GLY A 137 0.93 -5.67 10.89
CA GLY A 137 0.82 -4.58 11.88
C GLY A 137 2.07 -3.70 12.00
N HIS A 138 3.27 -4.27 11.77
CA HIS A 138 4.53 -3.55 11.86
C HIS A 138 4.66 -2.39 10.85
N HIS A 139 3.95 -2.45 9.72
CA HIS A 139 3.92 -1.38 8.73
C HIS A 139 3.37 -0.07 9.32
N ALA A 140 2.42 -0.14 10.26
CA ALA A 140 1.90 1.04 10.96
C ALA A 140 2.93 1.78 11.83
N SER A 141 4.07 1.14 12.14
CA SER A 141 5.23 1.77 12.77
C SER A 141 6.33 2.08 11.75
N ALA A 142 6.69 1.11 10.90
CA ALA A 142 7.81 1.23 9.98
C ALA A 142 7.57 2.31 8.91
N HIS A 143 6.35 2.41 8.39
CA HIS A 143 6.02 3.36 7.33
C HIS A 143 6.24 4.83 7.74
N PRO A 144 5.57 5.36 8.78
CA PRO A 144 5.74 6.76 9.18
C PRO A 144 7.11 7.04 9.81
N LYS A 145 7.71 6.09 10.53
CA LYS A 145 8.93 6.35 11.32
C LYS A 145 10.23 6.05 10.58
N VAL A 146 10.20 5.19 9.57
CA VAL A 146 11.37 4.76 8.81
C VAL A 146 11.22 5.19 7.35
N HIS A 147 10.21 4.66 6.65
CA HIS A 147 10.07 4.87 5.22
C HIS A 147 9.92 6.35 4.88
N HIS A 148 8.93 7.07 5.41
CA HIS A 148 8.78 8.51 5.15
C HIS A 148 10.02 9.37 5.45
N ARG A 149 10.82 8.95 6.45
CA ARG A 149 12.03 9.68 6.84
C ARG A 149 13.19 9.41 5.88
N HIS A 150 13.32 8.18 5.42
CA HIS A 150 14.50 7.66 4.75
C HIS A 150 14.25 7.18 3.31
N VAL A 151 13.03 7.34 2.79
CA VAL A 151 12.65 6.97 1.43
C VAL A 151 13.61 7.55 0.42
N ALA A 152 13.86 6.81 -0.66
CA ALA A 152 14.83 7.12 -1.70
C ALA A 152 16.27 7.19 -1.15
N THR A 153 16.59 6.46 -0.07
CA THR A 153 17.96 6.32 0.46
C THR A 153 18.24 4.87 0.85
N PRO A 154 19.51 4.43 0.95
CA PRO A 154 19.85 3.10 1.45
C PRO A 154 19.44 2.84 2.91
N LEU A 155 19.05 3.87 3.67
CA LEU A 155 18.59 3.75 5.06
C LEU A 155 17.15 3.26 5.17
N ASP A 156 16.37 3.32 4.09
CA ASP A 156 15.01 2.79 4.03
C ASP A 156 14.98 1.40 3.39
N PRO A 157 14.60 0.34 4.14
CA PRO A 157 14.44 -0.98 3.58
C PRO A 157 13.38 -1.07 2.46
N ALA A 158 12.39 -0.18 2.44
CA ALA A 158 11.33 -0.16 1.43
C ALA A 158 11.69 0.65 0.17
N THR A 159 12.89 1.23 0.10
CA THR A 159 13.36 1.85 -1.15
C THR A 159 13.78 0.75 -2.14
N ALA A 160 13.16 0.77 -3.32
CA ALA A 160 13.40 -0.19 -4.38
C ALA A 160 14.60 0.23 -5.22
N ARG A 161 15.61 -0.65 -5.30
CA ARG A 161 16.89 -0.31 -5.90
C ARG A 161 16.83 -0.35 -7.44
N PRO A 162 17.60 0.49 -8.16
CA PRO A 162 17.75 0.35 -9.60
C PRO A 162 18.12 -1.10 -9.98
N GLY A 163 17.45 -1.66 -10.99
CA GLY A 163 17.69 -3.03 -11.47
C GLY A 163 17.20 -4.18 -10.55
N GLU A 164 16.76 -3.90 -9.32
CA GLU A 164 16.27 -4.92 -8.39
C GLU A 164 14.88 -5.41 -8.78
N GLY A 165 14.70 -6.71 -9.01
CA GLY A 165 13.38 -7.28 -9.29
C GLY A 165 12.51 -7.43 -8.03
N PHE A 166 11.19 -7.34 -8.18
CA PHE A 166 10.22 -7.41 -7.08
C PHE A 166 10.44 -8.61 -6.14
N TRP A 167 10.72 -9.80 -6.66
CA TRP A 167 10.92 -11.00 -5.83
C TRP A 167 12.18 -10.97 -4.95
N ARG A 168 13.18 -10.16 -5.31
CA ARG A 168 14.36 -9.89 -4.45
C ARG A 168 14.05 -8.76 -3.46
N TYR A 169 13.32 -7.75 -3.91
CA TYR A 169 12.87 -6.63 -3.10
C TYR A 169 11.95 -7.07 -1.95
N ALA A 170 10.92 -7.85 -2.22
CA ALA A 170 9.83 -8.15 -1.28
C ALA A 170 10.32 -8.72 0.07
N PRO A 171 11.12 -9.80 0.14
CA PRO A 171 11.61 -10.31 1.43
C PRO A 171 12.58 -9.34 2.11
N ARG A 172 13.41 -8.61 1.34
CA ARG A 172 14.34 -7.60 1.87
C ARG A 172 13.59 -6.45 2.54
N ALA A 173 12.60 -5.90 1.84
CA ALA A 173 11.76 -4.81 2.30
C ALA A 173 10.92 -5.24 3.51
N TRP A 174 10.26 -6.39 3.46
CA TRP A 174 9.43 -6.90 4.56
C TRP A 174 10.25 -7.11 5.84
N ILE A 175 11.34 -7.89 5.77
CA ILE A 175 12.17 -8.21 6.95
C ILE A 175 12.88 -6.96 7.46
N GLY A 176 13.40 -6.13 6.55
CA GLY A 176 14.09 -4.89 6.89
C GLY A 176 13.17 -3.90 7.57
N SER A 177 11.97 -3.67 7.03
CA SER A 177 10.96 -2.76 7.60
C SER A 177 10.50 -3.21 8.98
N PHE A 178 10.30 -4.52 9.19
CA PHE A 178 10.00 -5.07 10.52
C PHE A 178 11.11 -4.75 11.54
N ARG A 179 12.38 -5.00 11.17
CA ARG A 179 13.53 -4.76 12.07
C ARG A 179 13.73 -3.28 12.35
N ALA A 180 13.68 -2.44 11.31
CA ALA A 180 13.89 -1.00 11.41
C ALA A 180 12.75 -0.34 12.21
N GLY A 181 11.50 -0.71 11.95
CA GLY A 181 10.36 -0.21 12.71
C GLY A 181 10.41 -0.60 14.18
N LEU A 182 10.82 -1.84 14.50
CA LEU A 182 11.00 -2.30 15.88
C LEU A 182 12.09 -1.49 16.61
N ALA A 183 13.20 -1.23 15.92
CA ALA A 183 14.29 -0.42 16.45
C ALA A 183 13.84 1.03 16.71
N ALA A 184 13.07 1.62 15.79
CA ALA A 184 12.51 2.96 15.94
C ALA A 184 11.57 3.06 17.16
N GLU A 185 10.63 2.12 17.32
CA GLU A 185 9.73 2.08 18.49
C GLU A 185 10.50 1.90 19.81
N ARG A 186 11.52 1.04 19.84
CA ARG A 186 12.38 0.89 21.03
C ARG A 186 13.16 2.17 21.35
N ALA A 187 13.64 2.89 20.34
CA ALA A 187 14.34 4.15 20.54
C ALA A 187 13.42 5.22 21.14
N ASP A 188 12.19 5.34 20.64
CA ASP A 188 11.19 6.29 21.17
C ASP A 188 10.81 5.97 22.62
N LEU A 189 10.59 4.70 22.95
CA LEU A 189 10.29 4.28 24.32
C LEU A 189 11.43 4.60 25.29
N ARG A 190 12.68 4.34 24.90
CA ARG A 190 13.86 4.70 25.72
C ARG A 190 13.94 6.20 25.94
N ARG A 191 13.76 7.01 24.89
CA ARG A 191 13.77 8.47 25.00
C ARG A 191 12.65 8.99 25.93
N ALA A 192 11.50 8.32 25.93
CA ALA A 192 10.36 8.67 26.76
C ALA A 192 10.38 8.03 28.16
N GLY A 193 11.41 7.26 28.53
CA GLY A 193 11.47 6.55 29.82
C GLY A 193 10.35 5.52 30.01
N ARG A 194 9.79 4.97 28.93
CA ARG A 194 8.67 4.03 28.95
C ARG A 194 9.15 2.57 28.95
N PRO A 195 8.44 1.65 29.62
CA PRO A 195 8.84 0.24 29.68
C PRO A 195 8.74 -0.44 28.31
N ALA A 196 9.58 -1.46 28.09
CA ALA A 196 9.60 -2.23 26.83
C ALA A 196 8.26 -2.91 26.50
N LEU A 197 7.44 -3.21 27.51
CA LEU A 197 6.09 -3.77 27.33
C LEU A 197 5.10 -2.81 26.65
N ALA A 198 5.41 -1.50 26.60
CA ALA A 198 4.61 -0.53 25.86
C ALA A 198 4.89 -0.54 24.35
N ASN A 199 5.76 -1.43 23.86
CA ASN A 199 6.09 -1.52 22.44
C ASN A 199 4.91 -2.06 21.62
N PRO A 200 4.45 -1.33 20.58
CA PRO A 200 3.29 -1.74 19.80
C PRO A 200 3.49 -3.07 19.05
N TYR A 201 4.73 -3.51 18.84
CA TYR A 201 5.02 -4.83 18.24
C TYR A 201 4.47 -6.00 19.06
N ILE A 202 4.35 -5.85 20.38
CA ILE A 202 3.68 -6.85 21.21
C ILE A 202 2.21 -6.97 20.79
N GLY A 203 1.52 -5.82 20.63
CA GLY A 203 0.15 -5.79 20.13
C GLY A 203 0.02 -6.31 18.70
N TYR A 204 0.97 -6.00 17.81
CA TYR A 204 0.95 -6.51 16.43
C TYR A 204 1.08 -8.04 16.38
N VAL A 205 1.98 -8.62 17.16
CA VAL A 205 2.20 -10.08 17.20
C VAL A 205 1.03 -10.78 17.89
N LEU A 206 0.56 -10.28 19.04
CA LEU A 206 -0.59 -10.85 19.73
C LEU A 206 -1.88 -10.73 18.91
N GLY A 207 -2.08 -9.61 18.22
CA GLY A 207 -3.22 -9.41 17.33
C GLY A 207 -3.16 -10.33 16.11
N ALA A 208 -1.98 -10.54 15.52
CA ALA A 208 -1.79 -11.52 14.45
C ALA A 208 -2.11 -12.95 14.92
N ALA A 209 -1.65 -13.34 16.11
CA ALA A 209 -1.99 -14.62 16.72
C ALA A 209 -3.50 -14.75 16.99
N ALA A 210 -4.15 -13.68 17.45
CA ALA A 210 -5.60 -13.65 17.66
C ALA A 210 -6.38 -13.80 16.35
N MET A 211 -5.92 -13.21 15.25
CA MET A 211 -6.53 -13.39 13.92
C MET A 211 -6.43 -14.84 13.43
N ILE A 212 -5.27 -15.48 13.62
CA ILE A 212 -5.08 -16.90 13.28
C ILE A 212 -6.01 -17.78 14.13
N ALA A 213 -6.11 -17.49 15.43
CA ALA A 213 -7.03 -18.20 16.33
C ALA A 213 -8.50 -17.99 15.94
N LEU A 214 -8.89 -16.77 15.55
CA LEU A 214 -10.23 -16.45 15.06
C LEU A 214 -10.54 -17.20 13.76
N ALA A 215 -9.60 -17.23 12.80
CA ALA A 215 -9.76 -17.97 11.56
C ALA A 215 -9.96 -19.46 11.81
N TRP A 216 -9.19 -20.05 12.74
CA TRP A 216 -9.40 -21.42 13.19
C TRP A 216 -10.76 -21.62 13.87
N ALA A 217 -11.18 -20.70 14.74
CA ALA A 217 -12.44 -20.82 15.46
C ALA A 217 -13.66 -20.75 14.52
N LEU A 218 -13.60 -19.93 13.47
CA LEU A 218 -14.70 -19.76 12.52
C LEU A 218 -14.76 -20.87 11.46
N ALA A 219 -13.60 -21.39 11.06
CA ALA A 219 -13.46 -22.14 9.82
C ALA A 219 -12.39 -23.25 9.89
N GLY A 220 -11.83 -23.56 11.06
CA GLY A 220 -10.80 -24.59 11.22
C GLY A 220 -9.55 -24.33 10.38
N GLY A 221 -8.94 -25.40 9.86
CA GLY A 221 -7.74 -25.32 9.04
C GLY A 221 -7.93 -24.55 7.73
N SER A 222 -9.08 -24.70 7.07
CA SER A 222 -9.42 -23.93 5.86
C SER A 222 -9.51 -22.44 6.14
N GLY A 223 -10.01 -22.05 7.32
CA GLY A 223 -9.98 -20.66 7.78
C GLY A 223 -8.58 -20.07 7.85
N ILE A 224 -7.62 -20.80 8.41
CA ILE A 224 -6.20 -20.37 8.45
C ILE A 224 -5.65 -20.22 7.03
N VAL A 225 -5.90 -21.19 6.14
CA VAL A 225 -5.44 -21.13 4.75
C VAL A 225 -6.02 -19.91 4.03
N ALA A 226 -7.33 -19.64 4.20
CA ALA A 226 -7.99 -18.47 3.65
C ALA A 226 -7.39 -17.16 4.17
N LEU A 227 -7.18 -17.05 5.49
CA LEU A 227 -6.52 -15.89 6.11
C LEU A 227 -5.13 -15.67 5.51
N LEU A 228 -4.27 -16.69 5.50
CA LEU A 228 -2.90 -16.58 5.02
C LEU A 228 -2.84 -16.25 3.53
N GLY A 229 -3.71 -16.83 2.71
CA GLY A 229 -3.81 -16.51 1.28
C GLY A 229 -4.21 -15.06 1.03
N MET A 230 -5.28 -14.60 1.68
CA MET A 230 -5.76 -13.21 1.55
C MET A 230 -4.74 -12.20 2.09
N CYS A 231 -4.20 -12.43 3.29
CA CYS A 231 -3.18 -11.57 3.89
C CYS A 231 -1.90 -11.57 3.06
N GLY A 232 -1.46 -12.72 2.55
CA GLY A 232 -0.28 -12.82 1.68
C GLY A 232 -0.44 -11.99 0.41
N MET A 233 -1.60 -12.10 -0.27
CA MET A 233 -1.89 -11.32 -1.47
C MET A 233 -2.08 -9.82 -1.16
N ALA A 234 -2.73 -9.45 -0.05
CA ALA A 234 -2.86 -8.06 0.37
C ALA A 234 -1.48 -7.46 0.70
N GLN A 235 -0.63 -8.16 1.44
CA GLN A 235 0.74 -7.74 1.73
C GLN A 235 1.59 -7.63 0.46
N ALA A 236 1.45 -8.55 -0.50
CA ALA A 236 2.12 -8.45 -1.79
C ALA A 236 1.72 -7.17 -2.53
N GLN A 237 0.44 -6.79 -2.50
CA GLN A 237 -0.04 -5.52 -3.07
C GLN A 237 0.53 -4.29 -2.36
N VAL A 238 0.64 -4.31 -1.01
CA VAL A 238 1.32 -3.24 -0.25
C VAL A 238 2.77 -3.11 -0.71
N LEU A 239 3.52 -4.21 -0.73
CA LEU A 239 4.92 -4.22 -1.16
C LEU A 239 5.10 -3.82 -2.62
N LEU A 240 4.18 -4.21 -3.51
CA LEU A 240 4.18 -3.79 -4.91
C LEU A 240 3.91 -2.29 -5.05
N SER A 241 3.01 -1.74 -4.24
CA SER A 241 2.73 -0.30 -4.20
C SER A 241 3.99 0.49 -3.85
N ASP A 242 4.71 0.09 -2.80
CA ASP A 242 5.97 0.72 -2.40
C ASP A 242 7.05 0.52 -3.49
N TYR A 243 7.20 -0.71 -3.99
CA TYR A 243 8.19 -1.06 -5.00
C TYR A 243 8.02 -0.24 -6.28
N VAL A 244 6.82 -0.21 -6.84
CA VAL A 244 6.51 0.46 -8.10
C VAL A 244 6.72 1.97 -7.96
N GLN A 245 6.32 2.54 -6.82
CA GLN A 245 6.34 4.00 -6.63
C GLN A 245 7.72 4.52 -6.21
N HIS A 246 8.62 3.67 -5.73
CA HIS A 246 9.99 4.05 -5.36
C HIS A 246 11.09 3.41 -6.20
N TYR A 247 10.72 2.78 -7.31
CA TYR A 247 11.68 2.06 -8.13
C TYR A 247 12.76 2.97 -8.70
N GLY A 248 13.99 2.76 -8.23
CA GLY A 248 15.21 3.36 -8.77
C GLY A 248 15.35 4.86 -8.58
N LEU A 249 14.43 5.52 -7.87
CA LEU A 249 14.51 6.95 -7.54
C LEU A 249 15.27 7.11 -6.23
N GLU A 250 16.29 7.96 -6.24
CA GLU A 250 17.24 8.12 -5.14
C GLU A 250 17.46 9.59 -4.83
N ARG A 251 17.66 9.90 -3.56
CA ARG A 251 18.04 11.22 -3.05
C ARG A 251 19.55 11.37 -3.12
N ALA A 252 20.01 12.54 -3.56
CA ALA A 252 21.42 12.89 -3.51
C ALA A 252 21.93 12.93 -2.06
N ARG A 253 23.21 12.55 -1.88
CA ARG A 253 23.93 12.76 -0.63
C ARG A 253 24.65 14.11 -0.70
N LEU A 254 24.39 14.96 0.28
CA LEU A 254 24.99 16.29 0.38
C LEU A 254 26.42 16.21 0.91
N GLU A 255 27.19 17.29 0.74
CA GLU A 255 28.58 17.42 1.20
C GLU A 255 28.75 17.15 2.70
N ASP A 256 27.73 17.48 3.51
CA ASP A 256 27.71 17.24 4.95
C ASP A 256 27.41 15.78 5.34
N GLY A 257 27.26 14.89 4.34
CA GLY A 257 27.00 13.47 4.50
C GLY A 257 25.54 13.11 4.74
N ARG A 258 24.62 14.07 4.87
CA ARG A 258 23.17 13.84 4.97
C ARG A 258 22.55 13.67 3.57
N TYR A 259 21.34 13.13 3.51
CA TYR A 259 20.56 13.09 2.25
C TYR A 259 19.73 14.36 2.11
N GLU A 260 19.61 14.87 0.89
CA GLU A 260 18.73 16.01 0.57
C GLU A 260 17.29 15.74 1.02
N PRO A 261 16.44 16.73 1.31
CA PRO A 261 15.04 16.47 1.68
C PRO A 261 14.25 15.68 0.63
N VAL A 262 13.19 14.99 1.04
CA VAL A 262 12.27 14.34 0.09
C VAL A 262 11.59 15.41 -0.77
N GLY A 263 11.43 15.14 -2.06
CA GLY A 263 11.10 16.11 -3.10
C GLY A 263 10.28 15.46 -4.20
N PRO A 264 9.78 16.25 -5.18
CA PRO A 264 8.82 15.79 -6.17
C PRO A 264 9.35 14.65 -7.06
N GLN A 265 10.66 14.59 -7.28
CA GLN A 265 11.37 13.59 -8.08
C GLN A 265 11.59 12.23 -7.38
N HIS A 266 11.33 12.13 -6.08
CA HIS A 266 11.68 10.94 -5.28
C HIS A 266 10.57 9.88 -5.22
N SER A 267 9.56 9.98 -6.09
CA SER A 267 8.46 9.00 -6.20
C SER A 267 7.81 9.02 -7.59
N TRP A 268 7.39 7.85 -8.06
CA TRP A 268 6.53 7.71 -9.23
C TRP A 268 5.06 7.92 -8.86
N ASN A 269 4.30 8.56 -9.75
CA ASN A 269 2.91 8.92 -9.52
C ASN A 269 1.99 8.32 -10.58
N SER A 270 0.70 8.15 -10.25
CA SER A 270 -0.32 7.68 -11.19
C SER A 270 -1.50 8.67 -11.29
N PRO A 271 -1.77 9.26 -12.47
CA PRO A 271 -2.85 10.23 -12.69
C PRO A 271 -4.21 9.58 -13.01
N HIS A 272 -4.37 8.28 -12.79
CA HIS A 272 -5.55 7.54 -13.26
C HIS A 272 -6.74 7.74 -12.31
N ALA A 273 -7.89 8.15 -12.87
CA ALA A 273 -8.99 8.71 -12.08
C ALA A 273 -9.74 7.68 -11.22
N MET A 274 -10.03 6.50 -11.76
CA MET A 274 -10.74 5.45 -11.05
C MET A 274 -9.81 4.79 -10.02
N THR A 275 -8.61 4.39 -10.43
CA THR A 275 -7.58 3.88 -9.49
C THR A 275 -7.30 4.90 -8.39
N GLY A 276 -7.10 6.18 -8.75
CA GLY A 276 -6.88 7.25 -7.77
C GLY A 276 -8.05 7.42 -6.82
N ALA A 277 -9.29 7.37 -7.31
CA ALA A 277 -10.47 7.48 -6.43
C ALA A 277 -10.62 6.28 -5.48
N SER A 278 -10.41 5.04 -5.96
CA SER A 278 -10.47 3.83 -5.12
C SER A 278 -9.34 3.76 -4.09
N MET A 279 -8.14 4.19 -4.46
CA MET A 279 -6.95 4.20 -3.61
C MET A 279 -6.78 5.49 -2.79
N LEU A 280 -7.83 6.30 -2.66
CA LEU A 280 -7.81 7.58 -1.94
C LEU A 280 -6.59 8.44 -2.31
N ASN A 281 -6.35 8.60 -3.61
CA ASN A 281 -5.26 9.37 -4.19
C ASN A 281 -3.85 9.06 -3.66
N ALA A 282 -3.64 7.98 -2.89
CA ALA A 282 -2.31 7.56 -2.45
C ALA A 282 -1.30 7.50 -3.61
N PRO A 283 -1.69 7.13 -4.86
CA PRO A 283 -0.79 7.18 -6.00
C PRO A 283 -0.31 8.58 -6.46
N ARG A 284 -0.77 9.66 -5.84
CA ARG A 284 -0.14 11.00 -5.91
C ARG A 284 0.99 11.06 -4.88
N HIS A 285 1.93 10.13 -5.05
CA HIS A 285 2.86 9.68 -4.03
C HIS A 285 3.94 10.69 -3.68
N SER A 286 4.41 11.48 -4.66
CA SER A 286 5.39 12.54 -4.40
C SER A 286 4.87 13.57 -3.41
N ASP A 287 3.66 14.08 -3.65
CA ASP A 287 3.06 15.07 -2.75
C ASP A 287 2.69 14.46 -1.39
N HIS A 288 2.29 13.19 -1.36
CA HIS A 288 2.07 12.47 -0.11
C HIS A 288 3.35 12.40 0.74
N HIS A 289 4.49 12.11 0.14
CA HIS A 289 5.76 12.07 0.87
C HIS A 289 6.26 13.44 1.33
N MET A 290 6.04 14.47 0.52
CA MET A 290 6.36 15.85 0.90
C MET A 290 5.42 16.40 1.97
N HIS A 291 4.15 15.99 1.96
CA HIS A 291 3.08 16.50 2.82
C HIS A 291 2.21 15.35 3.38
N PRO A 292 2.74 14.47 4.25
CA PRO A 292 2.06 13.24 4.68
C PRO A 292 0.76 13.48 5.47
N MET A 293 0.59 14.69 6.01
CA MET A 293 -0.61 15.10 6.74
C MET A 293 -1.70 15.69 5.82
N ARG A 294 -1.43 15.87 4.53
CA ARG A 294 -2.38 16.44 3.57
C ARG A 294 -3.46 15.39 3.28
N PRO A 295 -4.76 15.73 3.46
CA PRO A 295 -5.82 14.76 3.26
C PRO A 295 -5.91 14.33 1.80
N PHE A 296 -6.25 13.07 1.55
CA PHE A 296 -6.26 12.50 0.20
C PHE A 296 -6.95 13.32 -0.92
N PRO A 297 -8.07 14.05 -0.70
CA PRO A 297 -8.68 14.81 -1.78
C PRO A 297 -7.87 16.03 -2.20
N ALA A 298 -6.94 16.47 -1.33
CA ALA A 298 -6.10 17.63 -1.50
C ALA A 298 -4.72 17.29 -2.07
N LEU A 299 -4.32 16.01 -2.14
CA LEU A 299 -3.03 15.60 -2.72
C LEU A 299 -2.87 16.17 -4.12
N GLN A 300 -1.70 16.72 -4.41
CA GLN A 300 -1.39 17.44 -5.63
C GLN A 300 -0.62 16.55 -6.60
N LEU A 301 -0.71 16.86 -7.88
CA LEU A 301 0.07 16.22 -8.93
C LEU A 301 0.55 17.29 -9.92
N ASP A 302 1.85 17.28 -10.19
CA ASP A 302 2.50 18.19 -11.14
C ASP A 302 3.37 17.37 -12.09
N ARG A 303 3.01 17.34 -13.37
CA ARG A 303 3.71 16.52 -14.38
C ARG A 303 5.06 17.09 -14.78
N ASP A 304 5.29 18.37 -14.52
CA ASP A 304 6.50 19.06 -14.96
C ASP A 304 7.65 18.79 -13.97
N THR A 305 7.32 18.41 -12.72
CA THR A 305 8.30 18.15 -11.65
C THR A 305 8.22 16.75 -11.05
N MET A 306 7.13 16.00 -11.25
CA MET A 306 6.94 14.67 -10.65
C MET A 306 7.03 13.54 -11.69
N PRO A 307 7.77 12.45 -11.41
CA PRO A 307 7.82 11.26 -12.25
C PRO A 307 6.44 10.58 -12.36
N ILE A 308 6.08 10.16 -13.57
CA ILE A 308 4.74 9.61 -13.88
C ILE A 308 4.85 8.18 -14.43
N LEU A 309 4.10 7.27 -13.82
CA LEU A 309 3.97 5.90 -14.30
C LEU A 309 3.29 5.85 -15.67
N PRO A 310 3.74 4.96 -16.58
CA PRO A 310 3.15 4.86 -17.92
C PRO A 310 1.70 4.32 -17.90
N TYR A 311 1.36 3.49 -16.91
CA TYR A 311 0.03 2.90 -16.72
C TYR A 311 -0.44 3.05 -15.27
N ALA A 312 -1.71 2.72 -15.01
CA ALA A 312 -2.27 2.73 -13.66
C ALA A 312 -1.48 1.82 -12.71
N LEU A 313 -1.43 2.18 -11.43
CA LEU A 313 -0.63 1.50 -10.41
C LEU A 313 -0.89 -0.03 -10.37
N PRO A 314 -2.13 -0.55 -10.42
CA PRO A 314 -2.37 -2.00 -10.48
C PRO A 314 -1.79 -2.68 -11.72
N ILE A 315 -1.81 -2.01 -12.88
CA ILE A 315 -1.22 -2.54 -14.12
C ILE A 315 0.31 -2.60 -13.99
N MET A 316 0.91 -1.53 -13.45
CA MET A 316 2.35 -1.49 -13.19
C MET A 316 2.78 -2.55 -12.17
N ALA A 317 1.97 -2.79 -11.14
CA ALA A 317 2.19 -3.86 -10.16
C ALA A 317 2.17 -5.25 -10.82
N CYS A 318 1.23 -5.53 -11.72
CA CYS A 318 1.23 -6.78 -12.51
C CYS A 318 2.48 -6.91 -13.38
N ILE A 319 2.94 -5.81 -14.00
CA ILE A 319 4.18 -5.80 -14.79
C ILE A 319 5.41 -6.07 -13.91
N ALA A 320 5.44 -5.51 -12.69
CA ALA A 320 6.54 -5.66 -11.72
C ALA A 320 6.76 -7.12 -11.28
N LEU A 321 5.72 -7.96 -11.31
CA LEU A 321 5.81 -9.39 -11.02
C LEU A 321 6.68 -10.16 -12.02
N VAL A 322 6.94 -9.58 -13.21
CA VAL A 322 7.82 -10.14 -14.24
C VAL A 322 9.06 -9.23 -14.37
N PRO A 323 10.16 -9.48 -13.63
CA PRO A 323 11.29 -8.56 -13.53
C PRO A 323 11.90 -8.14 -14.88
N ARG A 324 11.91 -9.04 -15.88
CA ARG A 324 12.40 -8.73 -17.22
C ARG A 324 11.53 -7.70 -17.94
N LEU A 325 10.20 -7.80 -17.81
CA LEU A 325 9.26 -6.85 -18.41
C LEU A 325 9.31 -5.52 -17.66
N TRP A 326 9.33 -5.58 -16.33
CA TRP A 326 9.49 -4.40 -15.47
C TRP A 326 10.69 -3.56 -15.86
N ARG A 327 11.89 -4.15 -15.92
CA ARG A 327 13.13 -3.45 -16.28
C ARG A 327 13.07 -2.85 -17.69
N ARG A 328 12.50 -3.58 -18.66
CA ARG A 328 12.30 -3.05 -20.02
C ARG A 328 11.39 -1.81 -20.04
N VAL A 329 10.44 -1.72 -19.11
CA VAL A 329 9.57 -0.55 -18.99
C VAL A 329 10.26 0.57 -18.21
N MET A 330 10.80 0.30 -17.02
CA MET A 330 11.19 1.34 -16.07
C MET A 330 12.65 1.79 -16.15
N ASP A 331 13.60 0.91 -16.47
CA ASP A 331 15.04 1.27 -16.41
C ASP A 331 15.36 2.43 -17.35
N ARG A 332 14.77 2.44 -18.56
CA ARG A 332 14.91 3.53 -19.55
C ARG A 332 14.34 4.89 -19.12
N ARG A 333 13.61 4.95 -18.00
CA ARG A 333 13.00 6.18 -17.47
C ARG A 333 13.76 6.75 -16.28
N LEU A 334 14.65 5.95 -15.67
CA LEU A 334 15.47 6.38 -14.56
C LEU A 334 16.47 7.51 -14.90
N PRO A 335 17.05 7.63 -16.13
CA PRO A 335 18.07 8.66 -16.38
C PRO A 335 17.50 10.07 -16.27
N ASP A 336 16.23 10.24 -16.63
CA ASP A 336 15.50 11.52 -16.57
C ASP A 336 15.37 12.07 -15.14
N TRP A 337 15.64 11.24 -14.12
CA TRP A 337 15.42 11.55 -12.69
C TRP A 337 16.62 11.14 -11.81
N ALA A 338 17.75 10.78 -12.41
CA ALA A 338 18.94 10.43 -11.65
C ALA A 338 19.52 11.69 -10.98
N PRO A 339 20.01 11.59 -9.73
CA PRO A 339 20.75 12.69 -9.14
C PRO A 339 22.07 12.90 -9.91
N ASP A 340 22.55 14.16 -9.97
CA ASP A 340 23.80 14.52 -10.64
C ASP A 340 25.02 13.76 -10.07
N GLU A 341 24.97 13.36 -8.78
CA GLU A 341 25.93 12.45 -8.15
C GLU A 341 25.20 11.29 -7.44
N VAL A 342 25.48 10.06 -7.85
CA VAL A 342 24.97 8.83 -7.19
C VAL A 342 25.85 8.50 -5.99
N ALA A 343 25.24 8.29 -4.82
CA ALA A 343 25.97 7.96 -3.60
C ALA A 343 26.77 6.63 -3.75
N PRO A 344 28.03 6.56 -3.27
CA PRO A 344 28.83 5.34 -3.34
C PRO A 344 28.16 4.19 -2.60
N GLY A 345 28.02 3.03 -3.26
CA GLY A 345 27.44 1.81 -2.67
C GLY A 345 26.29 1.18 -3.47
N TYR A 346 25.86 1.83 -4.55
CA TYR A 346 24.95 1.25 -5.54
C TYR A 346 25.72 0.88 -6.81
N PRO A 347 25.59 -0.36 -7.33
CA PRO A 347 25.97 -0.62 -8.72
C PRO A 347 24.96 0.13 -9.59
N GLY A 348 25.28 1.37 -9.95
CA GLY A 348 24.45 2.18 -10.82
C GLY A 348 24.26 1.48 -12.16
N LEU A 349 23.05 1.58 -12.72
CA LEU A 349 22.83 1.33 -14.16
C LEU A 349 23.61 2.33 -15.04
N TYR A 350 24.16 3.38 -14.44
CA TYR A 350 24.94 4.45 -15.06
C TYR A 350 26.44 4.40 -14.76
N GLY A 351 26.94 3.23 -14.34
CA GLY A 351 28.34 2.94 -14.56
C GLY A 351 28.52 2.80 -16.05
N ASP A 352 29.15 3.81 -16.68
CA ASP A 352 29.73 3.71 -18.00
C ASP A 352 30.37 2.31 -18.13
N PRO A 353 30.05 1.49 -19.13
CA PRO A 353 30.84 0.30 -19.42
C PRO A 353 32.21 0.78 -19.90
N ALA A 354 33.05 1.22 -18.97
CA ALA A 354 34.44 1.50 -19.21
C ALA A 354 35.17 0.16 -19.39
N GLU A 355 35.62 -0.02 -20.62
CA GLU A 355 36.66 -0.94 -21.14
C GLU A 355 36.32 -2.43 -21.32
#